data_AF-A0A9E6F3S6-F1
#
_entry.id   AF-A0A9E6F3S6-F1
#
_cell.length_a   1.000
_cell.length_b   1.000
_cell.length_c   1.000
_cell.angle_alpha   90.00
_cell.angle_beta   90.00
_cell.angle_gamma   90.00
#
_symmetry.space_group_name_H-M   'P 1'
#
loop_
_entity.id
_entity.type
_entity.pdbx_description
1 polymer ?
#
loop_
_entity_poly.entity_id
_entity_poly.type
_entity_poly.pdbx_seq_one_letter_code
_entity_poly.pdbx_strand_id
1 'polypeptide(L)'
;RKLLEEVVAADPNNEAEILLAHTWLYEDAKKAVKLISHIEPDSAQYDLAETIRTFGRLFELAERKDDLPDSPTKDLYVKAIEAIKAHNLDSALENFIEVIRNDRYYDDDGARKACIAIFKYLGEENEITLKHRKVFNRALY
;
A
#
# COMPACT_ATOMS: atom_id res chain seq x y z
N ARG A 1 9.83 15.31 -10.46
CA ARG A 1 10.68 14.10 -10.46
C ARG A 1 12.15 14.41 -10.73
N LYS A 2 12.53 14.95 -11.90
CA LYS A 2 13.93 15.28 -12.22
C LYS A 2 14.70 16.02 -11.12
N LEU A 3 14.09 17.04 -10.52
CA LEU A 3 14.67 17.77 -9.38
C LEU A 3 14.93 16.87 -8.15
N LEU A 4 14.00 15.97 -7.81
CA LEU A 4 14.18 15.02 -6.69
C LEU A 4 15.27 13.98 -6.99
N GLU A 5 15.38 13.55 -8.25
CA GLU A 5 16.46 12.66 -8.68
C GLU A 5 17.83 13.34 -8.54
N GLU A 6 17.93 14.62 -8.90
CA GLU A 6 19.15 15.43 -8.71
C GLU A 6 19.49 15.62 -7.23
N VAL A 7 18.48 15.89 -6.37
CA VAL A 7 18.69 16.02 -4.91
C VAL A 7 19.17 14.71 -4.31
N VAL A 8 18.49 13.59 -4.59
CA VAL A 8 18.90 12.27 -4.08
C VAL A 8 20.30 11.89 -4.58
N ALA A 9 20.67 12.25 -5.81
CA ALA A 9 22.01 11.98 -6.34
C ALA A 9 23.10 12.86 -5.70
N ALA A 10 22.78 14.11 -5.34
CA ALA A 10 23.72 15.05 -4.75
C ALA A 10 23.90 14.84 -3.24
N ASP A 11 22.84 14.53 -2.52
CA ASP A 11 22.82 14.30 -1.07
C ASP A 11 21.78 13.22 -0.70
N PRO A 12 22.15 11.94 -0.82
CA PRO A 12 21.24 10.83 -0.53
C PRO A 12 20.81 10.84 0.94
N ASN A 13 19.50 10.92 1.17
CA ASN A 13 18.92 10.77 2.49
C ASN A 13 17.53 10.12 2.41
N ASN A 14 17.15 9.43 3.48
CA ASN A 14 15.91 8.65 3.54
C ASN A 14 14.66 9.48 3.22
N GLU A 15 14.62 10.76 3.60
CA GLU A 15 13.45 11.62 3.35
C GLU A 15 13.28 11.91 1.85
N ALA A 16 14.35 12.35 1.18
CA ALA A 16 14.33 12.63 -0.25
C ALA A 16 14.06 11.36 -1.08
N GLU A 17 14.60 10.22 -0.66
CA GLU A 17 14.38 8.93 -1.31
C GLU A 17 12.94 8.43 -1.19
N ILE A 18 12.30 8.61 -0.03
CA ILE A 18 10.88 8.29 0.16
C ILE A 18 10.01 9.15 -0.75
N LEU A 19 10.26 10.45 -0.79
CA LEU A 19 9.54 11.36 -1.67
C LEU A 19 9.70 10.95 -3.14
N LEU A 20 10.92 10.59 -3.56
CA LEU A 20 11.17 10.10 -4.91
C LEU A 20 10.47 8.77 -5.18
N ALA A 21 10.51 7.82 -4.23
CA ALA A 21 9.84 6.53 -4.34
C ALA A 21 8.32 6.67 -4.48
N HIS A 22 7.71 7.60 -3.74
CA HIS A 22 6.29 7.93 -3.92
C HIS A 22 5.96 8.35 -5.36
N THR A 23 6.83 9.11 -6.01
CA THR A 23 6.61 9.50 -7.42
C THR A 23 6.71 8.33 -8.39
N TRP A 24 7.41 7.26 -8.02
CA TRP A 24 7.56 6.05 -8.83
C TRP A 24 6.47 5.02 -8.55
N LEU A 25 5.86 5.02 -7.37
CA LEU A 25 5.01 3.93 -6.89
C LEU A 25 3.93 3.45 -7.88
N TYR A 26 3.23 4.38 -8.54
CA TYR A 26 2.14 4.06 -9.47
C TYR A 26 2.59 3.84 -10.91
N GLU A 27 3.83 4.23 -11.27
CA GLU A 27 4.40 4.06 -12.61
C GLU A 27 5.32 2.83 -12.70
N ASP A 28 6.19 2.66 -11.70
CA ASP A 28 7.14 1.56 -11.56
C ASP A 28 7.35 1.27 -10.07
N ALA A 29 6.46 0.44 -9.52
CA ALA A 29 6.50 0.07 -8.11
C ALA A 29 7.77 -0.71 -7.74
N LYS A 30 8.35 -1.47 -8.68
CA LYS A 30 9.61 -2.20 -8.44
C LYS A 30 10.76 -1.23 -8.23
N LYS A 31 10.83 -0.16 -9.04
CA LYS A 31 11.81 0.91 -8.85
C LYS A 31 11.59 1.66 -7.54
N ALA A 32 10.33 1.97 -7.19
CA ALA A 32 10.01 2.61 -5.92
C ALA A 32 10.49 1.78 -4.71
N VAL A 33 10.15 0.49 -4.67
CA VAL A 33 10.56 -0.42 -3.59
C VAL A 33 12.07 -0.62 -3.53
N LYS A 34 12.74 -0.71 -4.68
CA LYS A 34 14.21 -0.82 -4.72
C LYS A 34 14.91 0.41 -4.14
N LEU A 35 14.38 1.61 -4.39
CA LEU A 35 14.98 2.85 -3.89
C LEU A 35 15.02 2.88 -2.36
N ILE A 36 13.96 2.40 -1.70
CA ILE A 36 13.80 2.43 -0.25
C ILE A 36 14.18 1.09 0.44
N SER A 37 14.84 0.17 -0.27
CA SER A 37 15.08 -1.18 0.25
C SER A 37 16.01 -1.24 1.46
N HIS A 38 16.79 -0.17 1.67
CA HIS A 38 17.79 -0.04 2.73
C HIS A 38 17.27 0.70 3.97
N ILE A 39 16.01 1.17 3.96
CA ILE A 39 15.41 1.86 5.10
C ILE A 39 15.03 0.83 6.17
N GLU A 40 15.76 0.85 7.28
CA GLU A 40 15.63 -0.08 8.41
C GLU A 40 14.54 0.36 9.43
N PRO A 41 14.07 -0.56 10.30
CA PRO A 41 13.01 -0.30 11.30
C PRO A 41 13.26 0.83 12.30
N ASP A 42 14.51 1.23 12.53
CA ASP A 42 14.90 2.33 13.41
C ASP A 42 14.85 3.70 12.72
N SER A 43 14.64 3.73 11.40
CA SER A 43 14.50 4.96 10.62
C SER A 43 13.17 5.66 10.89
N ALA A 44 13.21 6.99 10.98
CA ALA A 44 12.00 7.82 11.07
C ALA A 44 11.05 7.64 9.88
N GLN A 45 11.58 7.23 8.73
CA GLN A 45 10.84 7.02 7.49
C GLN A 45 10.30 5.59 7.32
N TYR A 46 10.55 4.69 8.27
CA TYR A 46 10.22 3.27 8.13
C TYR A 46 8.72 3.03 7.85
N ASP A 47 7.82 3.74 8.53
CA ASP A 47 6.38 3.58 8.33
C ASP A 47 5.91 3.93 6.90
N LEU A 48 6.52 4.95 6.29
CA LEU A 48 6.28 5.31 4.90
C LEU A 48 6.92 4.30 3.95
N ALA A 49 8.12 3.81 4.28
CA ALA A 49 8.78 2.77 3.51
C ALA A 49 7.93 1.48 3.44
N GLU A 50 7.38 1.05 4.57
CA GLU A 50 6.49 -0.12 4.65
C GLU A 50 5.20 0.08 3.85
N THR A 51 4.67 1.29 3.82
CA THR A 51 3.51 1.64 3.00
C THR A 51 3.80 1.45 1.51
N ILE A 52 4.94 1.96 1.03
CA ILE A 52 5.39 1.81 -0.36
C ILE A 52 5.65 0.33 -0.69
N ARG A 53 6.29 -0.42 0.20
CA ARG A 53 6.53 -1.87 0.04
C ARG A 53 5.23 -2.65 -0.06
N THR A 54 4.25 -2.33 0.78
CA THR A 54 2.94 -2.97 0.75
C THR A 54 2.24 -2.73 -0.57
N PHE A 55 2.18 -1.48 -1.05
CA PHE A 55 1.54 -1.17 -2.33
C PHE A 55 2.28 -1.82 -3.50
N GLY A 56 3.62 -1.83 -3.48
CA GLY A 56 4.41 -2.50 -4.50
C GLY A 56 4.14 -4.01 -4.60
N ARG A 57 4.08 -4.71 -3.46
CA ARG A 57 3.71 -6.14 -3.42
C ARG A 57 2.31 -6.37 -3.98
N LEU A 58 1.35 -5.54 -3.59
CA LEU A 58 -0.03 -5.65 -4.08
C LEU A 58 -0.10 -5.45 -5.60
N PHE A 59 0.59 -4.45 -6.15
CA PHE A 59 0.58 -4.20 -7.60
C PHE A 59 1.21 -5.36 -8.37
N GLU A 60 2.27 -5.98 -7.83
CA GLU A 60 2.88 -7.18 -8.42
C GLU A 60 1.93 -8.40 -8.35
N LEU A 61 1.17 -8.56 -7.27
CA LEU A 61 0.16 -9.61 -7.15
C LEU A 61 -1.00 -9.43 -8.13
N ALA A 62 -1.44 -8.20 -8.40
CA ALA A 62 -2.47 -7.96 -9.40
C ALA A 62 -2.00 -8.30 -10.83
N GLU A 63 -0.71 -8.11 -11.14
CA GLU A 63 -0.12 -8.54 -12.41
C GLU A 63 -0.02 -10.07 -12.52
N ARG A 64 0.16 -10.76 -11.38
CA ARG A 64 0.25 -12.21 -11.27
C ARG A 64 -0.95 -12.80 -10.52
N LYS A 65 -2.16 -12.35 -10.83
CA LYS A 65 -3.37 -12.75 -10.12
C LYS A 65 -3.63 -14.27 -10.12
N ASP A 66 -3.04 -15.00 -11.06
CA ASP A 66 -3.14 -16.45 -11.15
C ASP A 66 -2.34 -17.15 -10.02
N ASP A 67 -1.35 -16.47 -9.44
CA ASP A 67 -0.58 -16.97 -8.29
C ASP A 67 -1.36 -16.83 -6.96
N LEU A 68 -2.44 -16.03 -6.95
CA LEU A 68 -3.25 -15.85 -5.75
C LEU A 68 -4.09 -17.12 -5.46
N PRO A 69 -4.21 -17.53 -4.17
CA PRO A 69 -5.01 -18.68 -3.79
C PRO A 69 -6.45 -18.57 -4.30
N ASP A 70 -7.01 -19.65 -4.82
CA ASP A 70 -8.41 -19.64 -5.21
C ASP A 70 -9.31 -19.54 -3.96
N SER A 71 -10.16 -18.52 -3.94
CA SER A 71 -11.09 -18.20 -2.86
C SER A 71 -12.25 -17.39 -3.44
N PRO A 72 -13.47 -17.49 -2.89
CA PRO A 72 -14.57 -16.58 -3.25
C PRO A 72 -14.22 -15.10 -3.08
N THR A 73 -13.21 -14.77 -2.25
CA THR A 73 -12.77 -13.40 -1.99
C THR A 73 -11.72 -12.89 -3.00
N LYS A 74 -11.16 -13.76 -3.85
CA LYS A 74 -10.05 -13.44 -4.77
C LYS A 74 -10.38 -12.25 -5.67
N ASP A 75 -11.57 -12.24 -6.26
CA ASP A 75 -12.01 -11.15 -7.13
C ASP A 75 -12.17 -9.82 -6.37
N LEU A 76 -12.69 -9.85 -5.14
CA LEU A 76 -12.77 -8.66 -4.29
C LEU A 76 -11.37 -8.13 -3.94
N TYR A 77 -10.43 -9.03 -3.65
CA TYR A 77 -9.05 -8.68 -3.34
C TYR A 77 -8.36 -8.00 -4.52
N VAL A 78 -8.45 -8.59 -5.72
CA VAL A 78 -7.88 -8.01 -6.95
C VAL A 78 -8.52 -6.67 -7.25
N LYS A 79 -9.85 -6.56 -7.14
CA LYS A 79 -10.58 -5.29 -7.34
C LYS A 79 -10.13 -4.20 -6.35
N ALA A 80 -9.84 -4.57 -5.10
CA ALA A 80 -9.31 -3.63 -4.11
C ALA A 80 -7.93 -3.09 -4.52
N ILE A 81 -7.06 -3.95 -5.06
CA ILE A 81 -5.74 -3.55 -5.57
C ILE A 81 -5.87 -2.63 -6.79
N GLU A 82 -6.75 -2.97 -7.74
CA GLU A 82 -7.03 -2.13 -8.91
C GLU A 82 -7.55 -0.74 -8.51
N ALA A 83 -8.38 -0.67 -7.46
CA ALA A 83 -8.84 0.60 -6.91
C ALA A 83 -7.70 1.44 -6.33
N ILE A 84 -6.69 0.83 -5.67
CA ILE A 84 -5.46 1.56 -5.28
C ILE A 84 -4.79 2.13 -6.53
N LYS A 85 -4.53 1.31 -7.57
CA LYS A 85 -3.86 1.76 -8.81
C LYS A 85 -4.60 2.90 -9.51
N ALA A 86 -5.93 2.94 -9.38
CA ALA A 86 -6.77 4.02 -9.90
C ALA A 86 -6.89 5.24 -8.96
N HIS A 87 -6.09 5.30 -7.88
CA HIS A 87 -6.17 6.32 -6.82
C HIS A 87 -7.53 6.40 -6.09
N ASN A 88 -8.37 5.37 -6.23
CA ASN A 88 -9.66 5.29 -5.55
C ASN A 88 -9.50 4.52 -4.21
N LEU A 89 -8.87 5.17 -3.24
CA LEU A 89 -8.57 4.59 -1.94
C LEU A 89 -9.82 4.33 -1.09
N ASP A 90 -10.90 5.07 -1.33
CA ASP A 90 -12.20 4.86 -0.68
C ASP A 90 -12.78 3.49 -1.06
N SER A 91 -12.89 3.20 -2.36
CA SER A 91 -13.33 1.88 -2.82
C SER A 91 -12.33 0.77 -2.50
N ALA A 92 -11.02 1.05 -2.48
CA ALA A 92 -10.03 0.05 -2.07
C ALA A 92 -10.28 -0.43 -0.63
N LEU A 93 -10.49 0.50 0.30
CA LEU A 93 -10.79 0.20 1.70
C LEU A 93 -12.10 -0.59 1.83
N GLU A 94 -13.15 -0.21 1.11
CA GLU A 94 -14.43 -0.93 1.13
C GLU A 94 -14.26 -2.40 0.73
N ASN A 95 -13.55 -2.66 -0.38
CA ASN A 95 -13.33 -4.02 -0.86
C ASN A 95 -12.40 -4.82 0.07
N PHE A 96 -11.30 -4.23 0.58
CA PHE A 96 -10.41 -4.94 1.51
C PHE A 96 -11.11 -5.26 2.84
N ILE A 97 -11.92 -4.35 3.37
CA ILE A 97 -12.70 -4.62 4.59
C ILE A 97 -13.68 -5.79 4.36
N GLU A 98 -14.28 -5.87 3.17
CA GLU A 98 -15.14 -7.01 2.82
C GLU A 98 -14.35 -8.31 2.68
N VAL A 99 -13.12 -8.26 2.14
CA VAL A 99 -12.22 -9.41 2.17
C VAL A 99 -11.95 -9.86 3.60
N ILE A 100 -11.64 -8.93 4.52
CA ILE A 100 -11.37 -9.25 5.94
C ILE A 100 -12.56 -9.98 6.58
N ARG A 101 -13.79 -9.57 6.28
CA ARG A 101 -15.01 -10.20 6.83
C ARG A 101 -15.22 -11.62 6.32
N ASN A 102 -14.90 -11.87 5.06
CA ASN A 102 -15.17 -13.15 4.40
C ASN A 102 -14.02 -14.16 4.60
N ASP A 103 -12.78 -13.68 4.52
CA ASP A 103 -11.56 -14.47 4.63
C ASP A 103 -10.40 -13.59 5.09
N ARG A 104 -10.35 -13.35 6.40
CA ARG A 104 -9.34 -12.50 7.04
C ARG A 104 -7.91 -12.88 6.68
N TYR A 105 -7.62 -14.17 6.54
CA TYR A 105 -6.25 -14.68 6.36
C TYR A 105 -5.85 -14.79 4.90
N TYR A 106 -6.73 -14.40 3.96
CA TYR A 106 -6.40 -14.38 2.54
C TYR A 106 -5.12 -13.59 2.26
N ASP A 107 -4.21 -14.20 1.51
CA ASP A 107 -2.89 -13.65 1.17
C ASP A 107 -2.10 -13.20 2.42
N ASP A 108 -2.04 -14.08 3.44
CA ASP A 108 -1.35 -13.85 4.72
C ASP A 108 -1.78 -12.53 5.37
N ASP A 109 -3.09 -12.37 5.59
CA ASP A 109 -3.67 -11.17 6.20
C ASP A 109 -3.45 -9.90 5.33
N GLY A 110 -3.32 -10.12 4.01
CA GLY A 110 -2.96 -9.11 3.01
C GLY A 110 -3.93 -7.95 2.98
N ALA A 111 -5.23 -8.21 3.16
CA ALA A 111 -6.26 -7.18 3.19
C ALA A 111 -6.13 -6.25 4.41
N ARG A 112 -5.80 -6.79 5.59
CA ARG A 112 -5.54 -5.97 6.78
C ARG A 112 -4.28 -5.12 6.59
N LYS A 113 -3.20 -5.72 6.09
CA LYS A 113 -1.94 -5.00 5.81
C LYS A 113 -2.18 -3.86 4.81
N ALA A 114 -2.97 -4.10 3.77
CA ALA A 114 -3.35 -3.10 2.78
C ALA A 114 -4.12 -1.93 3.41
N CYS A 115 -5.16 -2.19 4.22
CA CYS A 115 -5.91 -1.13 4.91
C CYS A 115 -5.01 -0.27 5.80
N ILE A 116 -4.11 -0.88 6.57
CA ILE A 116 -3.16 -0.14 7.43
C ILE A 116 -2.24 0.74 6.58
N ALA A 117 -1.70 0.21 5.48
CA ALA A 117 -0.87 0.99 4.56
C ALA A 117 -1.65 2.16 3.96
N ILE A 118 -2.91 1.97 3.56
CA ILE A 118 -3.76 3.06 3.05
C ILE A 118 -3.99 4.13 4.12
N PHE A 119 -4.27 3.76 5.38
CA PHE A 119 -4.44 4.75 6.46
C PHE A 119 -3.15 5.54 6.73
N LYS A 120 -2.00 4.87 6.73
CA LYS A 120 -0.69 5.54 6.86
C LYS A 120 -0.41 6.48 5.68
N TYR A 121 -0.74 6.04 4.46
CA TYR A 121 -0.59 6.84 3.24
C TYR A 121 -1.44 8.12 3.24
N LEU A 122 -2.69 8.01 3.70
CA LEU A 122 -3.63 9.12 3.75
C LEU A 122 -3.41 10.05 4.94
N GLY A 123 -2.92 9.51 6.06
CA GLY A 123 -2.86 10.18 7.35
C GLY A 123 -4.14 9.99 8.18
N GLU A 124 -4.02 10.19 9.48
CA GLU A 124 -5.07 9.91 10.47
C GLU A 124 -6.25 10.90 10.39
N GLU A 125 -6.00 12.14 9.98
CA GLU A 125 -7.03 13.20 9.87
C GLU A 125 -7.76 13.22 8.53
N ASN A 126 -7.35 12.36 7.58
CA ASN A 126 -7.97 12.30 6.27
C ASN A 126 -9.43 11.81 6.35
N GLU A 127 -10.33 12.44 5.59
CA GLU A 127 -11.76 12.10 5.59
C GLU A 127 -12.04 10.63 5.25
N ILE A 128 -11.29 10.06 4.29
CA ILE A 128 -11.42 8.64 3.90
C ILE A 128 -10.94 7.74 5.05
N THR A 129 -9.82 8.09 5.70
CA THR A 129 -9.35 7.37 6.89
C THR A 129 -10.42 7.38 7.98
N LEU A 130 -10.96 8.55 8.33
CA LEU A 130 -11.97 8.71 9.36
C LEU A 130 -13.27 7.94 9.04
N LYS A 131 -13.70 7.94 7.78
CA LYS A 131 -14.87 7.19 7.29
C LYS A 131 -14.72 5.69 7.55
N HIS A 132 -13.56 5.12 7.19
CA HIS A 132 -13.38 3.67 7.16
C HIS A 132 -12.81 3.08 8.46
N ARG A 133 -12.07 3.85 9.27
CA ARG A 133 -11.37 3.34 10.46
C ARG A 133 -12.28 2.56 11.41
N LYS A 134 -13.49 3.07 11.65
CA LYS A 134 -14.48 2.43 12.55
C LYS A 134 -14.97 1.10 11.99
N VAL A 135 -15.21 1.03 10.69
CA VAL A 135 -15.72 -0.18 10.02
C VAL A 135 -14.61 -1.23 9.92
N PHE A 136 -13.40 -0.81 9.58
CA PHE A 136 -12.20 -1.63 9.62
C PHE A 136 -12.00 -2.29 10.99
N ASN A 137 -12.01 -1.50 12.07
CA ASN A 137 -11.83 -2.02 13.43
C ASN A 137 -12.90 -3.07 13.77
N ARG A 138 -14.16 -2.87 13.38
CA ARG A 138 -15.24 -3.84 13.62
C ARG A 138 -15.07 -5.12 12.83
N ALA A 139 -14.48 -5.08 11.64
CA ALA A 139 -14.25 -6.27 10.83
C ALA A 139 -13.13 -7.18 11.38
N LEU A 140 -12.30 -6.70 12.32
CA LEU A 140 -11.22 -7.47 12.92
C LEU A 140 -11.65 -8.34 14.12
N TYR A 141 -12.87 -8.15 14.61
CA TYR A 141 -13.47 -8.88 15.73
C TYR A 141 -14.53 -9.85 15.24
#